data_AF-A0A0M9FQK2-F1
#
_entry.id   AF-A0A0M9FQK2-F1
#
_cell.length_a   1.000
_cell.length_b   1.000
_cell.length_c   1.000
_cell.angle_alpha   90.00
_cell.angle_beta   90.00
_cell.angle_gamma   90.00
#
_symmetry.space_group_name_H-M   'P 1'
#
loop_
_entity.id
_entity.type
_entity.pdbx_description
1 polymer ?
#
loop_
_entity_poly.entity_id
_entity_poly.type
_entity_poly.pdbx_seq_one_letter_code
_entity_poly.pdbx_strand_id
1 'polypeptide(L)'
;MSRIAAKQVHRQEALQPRLALPAGRTVSLEEGRRLAKLVNDEEDRLQSEATQLLERKESNAVVLEESVSKRILLLRQKQNKKANVKAAVAYANRLRSKSAVQEEDGVKIRDAAARVLRRASHEGSVLKQRRQRAEQSRKQKKRSGKH
;
A
#
# COMPACT_ATOMS: atom_id res chain seq x y z
N MET A 1 23.29 56.36 52.87
CA MET A 1 23.83 55.20 53.64
C MET A 1 24.89 54.43 52.84
N SER A 2 26.04 55.01 52.45
CA SER A 2 26.81 54.42 51.33
C SER A 2 28.32 54.15 51.51
N ARG A 3 28.99 54.57 52.59
CA ARG A 3 30.45 54.28 52.76
C ARG A 3 30.79 53.48 54.01
N ILE A 4 30.06 53.69 55.10
CA ILE A 4 30.30 52.99 56.37
C ILE A 4 29.83 51.53 56.27
N ALA A 5 28.63 51.31 55.70
CA ALA A 5 28.11 49.96 55.45
C ALA A 5 29.04 49.14 54.56
N ALA A 6 29.53 49.73 53.46
CA ALA A 6 30.51 49.07 52.58
C ALA A 6 31.82 48.72 53.31
N LYS A 7 32.34 49.62 54.17
CA LYS A 7 33.53 49.35 54.99
C LYS A 7 33.30 48.27 56.05
N GLN A 8 32.09 48.13 56.57
CA GLN A 8 31.72 47.07 57.49
C GLN A 8 31.59 45.73 56.77
N VAL A 9 30.94 45.69 55.61
CA VAL A 9 30.83 44.49 54.77
C VAL A 9 32.21 43.99 54.37
N HIS A 10 33.11 44.88 53.92
CA HIS A 10 34.46 44.48 53.53
C HIS A 10 35.29 43.94 54.71
N ARG A 11 35.12 44.51 55.92
CA ARG A 11 35.73 43.96 57.14
C ARG A 11 35.18 42.58 57.48
N GLN A 12 33.87 42.36 57.31
CA GLN A 12 33.26 41.06 57.53
C GLN A 12 33.74 40.02 56.50
N GLU A 13 33.86 40.39 55.23
CA GLU A 13 34.41 39.52 54.16
C GLU A 13 35.87 39.13 54.39
N ALA A 14 36.67 40.01 54.99
CA ALA A 14 38.06 39.74 55.33
C ALA A 14 38.20 38.79 56.53
N LEU A 15 37.21 38.77 57.43
CA LEU A 15 37.17 37.88 58.60
C LEU A 15 36.61 36.48 58.28
N GLN A 16 36.06 36.27 57.08
CA GLN A 16 35.54 34.97 56.69
C GLN A 16 36.67 33.94 56.56
N PRO A 17 36.42 32.68 56.94
CA PRO A 17 37.39 31.61 56.75
C PRO A 17 37.59 31.34 55.25
N ARG A 18 38.87 31.36 54.84
CA ARG A 18 39.31 31.18 53.44
C ARG A 18 40.19 29.97 53.32
N LEU A 19 40.06 29.28 52.19
CA LEU A 19 40.90 28.16 51.79
C LEU A 19 41.81 28.61 50.65
N ALA A 20 43.11 28.28 50.75
CA ALA A 20 44.03 28.44 49.63
C ALA A 20 43.94 27.21 48.72
N LEU A 21 43.58 27.43 47.46
CA LEU A 21 43.59 26.38 46.44
C LEU A 21 45.01 26.20 45.89
N PRO A 22 45.36 25.00 45.38
CA PRO A 22 46.67 24.69 44.80
C PRO A 22 47.09 25.63 43.65
N ALA A 23 46.13 26.26 42.97
CA ALA A 23 46.36 27.24 41.91
C ALA A 23 46.72 28.65 42.42
N GLY A 24 47.01 28.82 43.71
CA GLY A 24 47.38 30.11 44.32
C GLY A 24 46.19 31.05 44.56
N ARG A 25 44.96 30.60 44.32
CA ARG A 25 43.74 31.38 44.55
C ARG A 25 43.21 31.13 45.97
N THR A 26 42.90 32.20 46.71
CA THR A 26 42.17 32.08 47.98
C THR A 26 40.68 32.25 47.75
N VAL A 27 39.89 31.31 48.26
CA VAL A 27 38.44 31.27 48.06
C VAL A 27 37.77 31.16 49.43
N SER A 28 36.61 31.78 49.63
CA SER A 28 35.87 31.59 50.89
C SER A 28 35.34 30.15 50.96
N LEU A 29 35.17 29.62 52.17
CA LEU A 29 34.58 28.28 52.34
C LEU A 29 33.16 28.20 51.78
N GLU A 30 32.39 29.29 51.84
CA GLU A 30 31.04 29.34 51.28
C GLU A 30 31.05 29.30 49.75
N GLU A 31 31.95 30.06 49.12
CA GLU A 31 32.13 30.03 47.67
C GLU A 31 32.58 28.64 47.22
N GLY A 32 33.50 28.00 47.96
CA GLY A 32 33.90 26.61 47.73
C GLY A 32 32.73 25.62 47.79
N ARG A 33 31.87 25.73 48.82
CA ARG A 33 30.67 24.89 48.93
C ARG A 33 29.68 25.11 47.79
N ARG A 34 29.50 26.37 47.34
CA ARG A 34 28.63 26.69 46.21
C ARG A 34 29.16 26.10 44.91
N LEU A 35 30.47 26.21 44.67
CA LEU A 35 31.11 25.63 43.49
C LEU A 35 31.02 24.11 43.49
N ALA A 36 31.31 23.46 44.62
CA ALA A 36 31.19 22.00 44.75
C ALA A 36 29.75 21.53 44.50
N LYS A 37 28.76 22.24 45.03
CA LYS A 37 27.35 21.92 44.76
C LYS A 37 27.01 22.06 43.28
N LEU A 38 27.46 23.12 42.63
CA LEU A 38 27.20 23.36 41.21
C LEU A 38 27.80 22.25 40.32
N VAL A 39 29.01 21.80 40.63
CA VAL A 39 29.64 20.67 39.93
C VAL A 39 28.85 19.38 40.12
N ASN A 40 28.46 19.04 41.36
CA ASN A 40 27.66 17.85 41.62
C ASN A 40 26.30 17.90 40.90
N ASP A 41 25.62 19.05 40.93
CA ASP A 41 24.34 19.24 40.26
C ASP A 41 24.48 19.09 38.72
N GLU A 42 25.61 19.48 38.14
CA GLU A 42 25.92 19.27 36.72
C GLU A 42 26.24 17.79 36.41
N GLU A 43 27.00 17.11 37.25
CA GLU A 43 27.29 15.68 37.12
C GLU A 43 26.01 14.84 37.19
N ASP A 44 25.11 15.14 38.14
CA ASP A 44 23.81 14.46 38.28
C ASP A 44 22.92 14.68 37.04
N ARG A 45 22.96 15.88 36.45
CA ARG A 45 22.25 16.18 35.20
C ARG A 45 22.82 15.38 34.03
N LEU A 46 24.15 15.34 33.87
CA LEU A 46 24.80 14.60 32.80
C LEU A 46 24.54 13.09 32.91
N GLN A 47 24.54 12.53 34.13
CA GLN A 47 24.17 11.13 34.35
C GLN A 47 22.70 10.87 33.99
N SER A 48 21.80 11.76 34.39
CA SER A 48 20.36 11.65 34.07
C SER A 48 20.07 11.78 32.58
N GLU A 49 20.80 12.64 31.86
CA GLU A 49 20.66 12.75 30.40
C GLU A 49 21.21 11.52 29.68
N ALA A 50 22.34 10.97 30.16
CA ALA A 50 22.92 9.76 29.59
C ALA A 50 22.00 8.55 29.75
N THR A 51 21.35 8.38 30.90
CA THR A 51 20.40 7.29 31.13
C THR A 51 19.13 7.46 30.29
N GLN A 52 18.59 8.68 30.17
CA GLN A 52 17.42 8.95 29.32
C GLN A 52 17.68 8.68 27.83
N LEU A 53 18.89 8.94 27.34
CA LEU A 53 19.27 8.63 25.95
C LEU A 53 19.41 7.13 25.70
N LEU A 54 19.84 6.36 26.70
CA LEU A 54 19.91 4.90 26.63
C LEU A 54 18.50 4.28 26.63
N GLU A 55 17.60 4.72 27.51
CA GLU A 55 16.21 4.24 27.56
C GLU A 55 15.43 4.48 26.26
N ARG A 56 15.68 5.59 25.55
CA ARG A 56 15.05 5.86 24.24
C ARG A 56 15.55 4.92 23.13
N LYS A 57 16.76 4.39 23.24
CA LYS A 57 17.32 3.42 22.28
C LYS A 57 16.80 2.01 22.49
N GLU A 58 16.31 1.69 23.68
CA GLU A 58 15.70 0.38 24.00
C GLU A 58 14.21 0.30 23.61
N SER A 59 13.79 1.04 22.56
CA SER A 59 12.49 0.79 21.94
C SER A 59 12.49 -0.62 21.34
N ASN A 60 11.99 -1.57 22.14
CA ASN A 60 11.84 -3.00 21.94
C ASN A 60 12.03 -3.50 20.49
N ALA A 61 13.14 -4.17 20.23
CA ALA A 61 13.45 -4.86 18.97
C ALA A 61 12.30 -5.75 18.47
N VAL A 62 11.50 -6.31 19.39
CA VAL A 62 10.33 -7.15 19.11
C VAL A 62 9.23 -6.41 18.33
N VAL A 63 9.03 -5.11 18.56
CA VAL A 63 8.02 -4.31 17.84
C VAL A 63 8.51 -3.98 16.42
N LEU A 64 9.81 -3.79 16.26
CA LEU A 64 10.44 -3.56 14.96
C LEU A 64 10.37 -4.82 14.09
N GLU A 65 10.62 -6.01 14.64
CA GLU A 65 10.47 -7.31 13.98
C GLU A 65 9.08 -7.49 13.35
N GLU A 66 8.00 -7.21 14.08
CA GLU A 66 6.63 -7.35 13.56
C GLU A 66 6.33 -6.39 12.41
N SER A 67 6.74 -5.12 12.55
CA SER A 67 6.49 -4.09 11.55
C SER A 67 7.28 -4.33 10.25
N VAL A 68 8.53 -4.76 10.38
CA VAL A 68 9.41 -5.12 9.26
C VAL A 68 8.90 -6.39 8.58
N SER A 69 8.49 -7.41 9.34
CA SER A 69 7.93 -8.66 8.82
C SER A 69 6.66 -8.43 8.01
N LYS A 70 5.72 -7.62 8.53
CA LYS A 70 4.51 -7.22 7.80
C LYS A 70 4.86 -6.52 6.49
N ARG A 71 5.85 -5.62 6.50
CA ARG A 71 6.29 -4.89 5.30
C ARG A 71 6.95 -5.80 4.26
N ILE A 72 7.75 -6.78 4.68
CA ILE A 72 8.36 -7.79 3.79
C ILE A 72 7.27 -8.64 3.12
N LEU A 73 6.30 -9.12 3.88
CA LEU A 73 5.18 -9.91 3.35
C LEU A 73 4.37 -9.13 2.31
N LEU A 74 4.03 -7.87 2.61
CA LEU A 74 3.31 -6.99 1.66
C LEU A 74 4.12 -6.74 0.39
N LEU A 75 5.44 -6.55 0.48
CA LEU A 75 6.31 -6.40 -0.69
C LEU A 75 6.35 -7.66 -1.56
N ARG A 76 6.46 -8.84 -0.94
CA ARG A 76 6.38 -10.13 -1.64
C ARG A 76 5.03 -10.32 -2.33
N GLN A 77 3.93 -10.00 -1.66
CA GLN A 77 2.59 -10.02 -2.27
C GLN A 77 2.49 -9.06 -3.46
N LYS A 78 3.04 -7.84 -3.33
CA LYS A 78 3.06 -6.86 -4.42
C LYS A 78 3.88 -7.33 -5.61
N GLN A 79 5.03 -7.97 -5.39
CA GLN A 79 5.85 -8.56 -6.45
C GLN A 79 5.14 -9.74 -7.13
N ASN A 80 4.47 -10.59 -6.34
CA ASN A 80 3.75 -11.76 -6.83
C ASN A 80 2.50 -11.41 -7.66
N LYS A 81 1.92 -10.21 -7.53
CA LYS A 81 0.79 -9.77 -8.39
C LYS A 81 1.12 -9.85 -9.88
N LYS A 82 2.34 -9.46 -10.30
CA LYS A 82 2.73 -9.52 -11.71
C LYS A 82 2.84 -10.97 -12.21
N ALA A 83 3.39 -11.86 -11.39
CA ALA A 83 3.50 -13.28 -11.70
C ALA A 83 2.11 -13.95 -11.79
N ASN A 84 1.21 -13.62 -10.87
CA ASN A 84 -0.16 -14.14 -10.86
C ASN A 84 -0.97 -13.69 -12.08
N VAL A 85 -0.84 -12.43 -12.50
CA VAL A 85 -1.48 -11.94 -13.74
C VAL A 85 -0.94 -12.68 -14.96
N LYS A 86 0.39 -12.88 -15.04
CA LYS A 86 1.00 -13.64 -16.14
C LYS A 86 0.51 -15.10 -16.17
N ALA A 87 0.40 -15.75 -15.00
CA ALA A 87 -0.12 -17.10 -14.89
C ALA A 87 -1.60 -17.18 -15.27
N ALA A 88 -2.43 -16.23 -14.83
CA ALA A 88 -3.85 -16.15 -15.18
C ALA A 88 -4.05 -15.97 -16.70
N VAL A 89 -3.29 -15.07 -17.33
CA VAL A 89 -3.33 -14.86 -18.78
C VAL A 89 -2.87 -16.12 -19.53
N ALA A 90 -1.78 -16.76 -19.08
CA ALA A 90 -1.31 -18.00 -19.68
C ALA A 90 -2.35 -19.14 -19.58
N TYR A 91 -3.03 -19.25 -18.43
CA TYR A 91 -4.09 -20.23 -18.23
C TYR A 91 -5.32 -19.95 -19.12
N ALA A 92 -5.76 -18.69 -19.20
CA ALA A 92 -6.85 -18.28 -20.09
C ALA A 92 -6.51 -18.55 -21.56
N ASN A 93 -5.28 -18.27 -21.99
CA ASN A 93 -4.82 -18.60 -23.34
C ASN A 93 -4.78 -20.11 -23.59
N ARG A 94 -4.38 -20.91 -22.61
CA ARG A 94 -4.36 -22.38 -22.70
C ARG A 94 -5.78 -22.97 -22.75
N LEU A 95 -6.74 -22.37 -22.06
CA LEU A 95 -8.16 -22.74 -22.17
C LEU A 95 -8.70 -22.39 -23.55
N ARG A 96 -8.40 -21.17 -24.04
CA ARG A 96 -8.81 -20.72 -25.37
C ARG A 96 -8.23 -21.57 -26.50
N SER A 97 -6.98 -22.03 -26.37
CA SER A 97 -6.38 -22.95 -27.36
C SER A 97 -6.98 -24.35 -27.32
N LYS A 98 -7.55 -24.77 -26.18
CA LYS A 98 -8.27 -26.06 -26.05
C LYS A 98 -9.73 -25.97 -26.51
N SER A 99 -10.35 -24.79 -26.43
CA SER A 99 -11.71 -24.54 -26.93
C SER A 99 -11.74 -24.01 -28.37
N ALA A 100 -10.59 -23.77 -28.99
CA ALA A 100 -10.49 -23.45 -30.40
C ALA A 100 -10.91 -24.70 -31.17
N VAL A 101 -12.10 -24.65 -31.76
CA VAL A 101 -12.55 -25.63 -32.75
C VAL A 101 -11.42 -25.77 -33.76
N GLN A 102 -10.88 -26.98 -33.93
CA GLN A 102 -9.83 -27.22 -34.91
C GLN A 102 -10.30 -26.73 -36.28
N GLU A 103 -9.43 -26.09 -37.06
CA GLU A 103 -9.84 -25.44 -38.31
C GLU A 103 -10.61 -26.39 -39.24
N GLU A 104 -10.26 -27.67 -39.24
CA GLU A 104 -10.95 -28.73 -39.97
C GLU A 104 -12.41 -28.92 -39.55
N ASP A 105 -12.70 -28.84 -38.25
CA ASP A 105 -14.06 -28.95 -37.72
C ASP A 105 -14.83 -27.65 -37.93
N GLY A 106 -14.14 -26.51 -37.96
CA GLY A 106 -14.71 -25.22 -38.33
C GLY A 106 -15.26 -25.20 -39.75
N VAL A 107 -14.55 -25.83 -40.70
CA VAL A 107 -15.02 -25.99 -42.09
C VAL A 107 -16.24 -26.91 -42.14
N LYS A 108 -16.21 -28.06 -41.45
CA LYS A 108 -17.35 -29.01 -41.41
C LYS A 108 -18.62 -28.39 -40.81
N ILE A 109 -18.49 -27.60 -39.74
CA ILE A 109 -19.60 -26.89 -39.11
C ILE A 109 -20.15 -25.82 -40.04
N ARG A 110 -19.27 -25.07 -40.72
CA ARG A 110 -19.67 -24.03 -41.68
C ARG A 110 -20.43 -24.65 -42.87
N ASP A 111 -19.96 -25.78 -43.39
CA ASP A 111 -20.62 -26.51 -44.47
C ASP A 111 -21.96 -27.11 -44.05
N ALA A 112 -22.05 -27.63 -42.82
CA ALA A 112 -23.31 -28.11 -42.25
C ALA A 112 -24.33 -26.97 -42.09
N ALA A 113 -23.90 -25.82 -41.56
CA ALA A 113 -24.75 -24.63 -41.44
C ALA A 113 -25.19 -24.11 -42.81
N ALA A 114 -24.28 -24.08 -43.79
CA ALA A 114 -24.60 -23.68 -45.17
C ALA A 114 -25.63 -24.63 -45.83
N ARG A 115 -25.56 -25.94 -45.56
CA ARG A 115 -26.55 -26.91 -46.04
C ARG A 115 -27.92 -26.70 -45.42
N VAL A 116 -28.00 -26.44 -44.11
CA VAL A 116 -29.27 -26.17 -43.43
C VAL A 116 -29.92 -24.88 -43.95
N LEU A 117 -29.13 -23.82 -44.13
CA LEU A 117 -29.63 -22.54 -44.64
C LEU A 117 -30.11 -22.64 -46.10
N ARG A 118 -29.40 -23.38 -46.97
CA ARG A 118 -29.88 -23.63 -48.34
C ARG A 118 -31.17 -24.43 -48.38
N ARG A 119 -31.31 -25.45 -47.52
CA ARG A 119 -32.52 -26.28 -47.45
C ARG A 119 -33.74 -25.46 -47.02
N ALA A 120 -33.58 -24.59 -46.02
CA ALA A 120 -34.65 -23.67 -45.59
C ALA A 120 -35.05 -22.67 -46.70
N SER A 121 -34.08 -22.20 -47.49
CA SER A 121 -34.36 -21.33 -48.65
C SER A 121 -35.15 -22.05 -49.75
N HIS A 122 -34.79 -23.31 -50.04
CA HIS A 122 -35.48 -24.11 -51.05
C HIS A 122 -36.90 -24.49 -50.61
N GLU A 123 -37.10 -24.87 -49.34
CA GLU A 123 -38.43 -25.18 -48.79
C GLU A 123 -39.34 -23.94 -48.78
N GLY A 124 -38.80 -22.76 -48.44
CA GLY A 124 -39.53 -21.48 -48.53
C GLY A 124 -39.97 -21.13 -49.97
N SER A 125 -39.14 -21.42 -50.97
CA SER A 125 -39.47 -21.20 -52.39
C SER A 125 -40.57 -22.15 -52.89
N VAL A 126 -40.51 -23.43 -52.50
CA VAL A 126 -41.52 -24.45 -52.86
C VAL A 126 -42.86 -24.12 -52.20
N LEU A 127 -42.86 -23.67 -50.94
CA LEU A 127 -44.07 -23.24 -50.25
C LEU A 127 -44.71 -22.01 -50.93
N LYS A 128 -43.90 -21.03 -51.35
CA LYS A 128 -44.37 -19.86 -52.12
C LYS A 128 -44.97 -20.27 -53.47
N GLN A 129 -44.31 -21.17 -54.19
CA GLN A 129 -44.81 -21.65 -55.48
C GLN A 129 -46.12 -22.44 -55.33
N ARG A 130 -46.27 -23.24 -54.27
CA ARG A 130 -47.50 -23.97 -53.95
C ARG A 130 -48.64 -23.02 -53.58
N ARG A 131 -48.37 -21.95 -52.81
CA ARG A 131 -49.36 -20.90 -52.52
C ARG A 131 -49.81 -20.17 -53.79
N GLN A 132 -48.90 -19.81 -54.68
CA GLN A 132 -49.25 -19.16 -55.95
C GLN A 132 -50.16 -20.04 -56.83
N ARG A 133 -49.87 -21.35 -56.93
CA ARG A 133 -50.76 -22.29 -57.67
C ARG A 133 -52.14 -22.41 -57.01
N ALA A 134 -52.20 -22.44 -55.67
CA ALA A 134 -53.47 -22.50 -54.94
C ALA A 134 -54.30 -21.20 -55.08
N GLU A 135 -53.65 -20.05 -55.20
CA GLU A 135 -54.33 -18.77 -55.47
C GLU A 135 -54.83 -18.67 -56.92
N GLN A 136 -54.06 -19.18 -57.89
CA GLN A 136 -54.47 -19.21 -59.30
C GLN A 136 -55.70 -20.12 -59.52
N SER A 137 -55.76 -21.29 -58.87
CA SER A 137 -56.92 -22.18 -58.97
C SER A 137 -58.19 -21.59 -58.35
N ARG A 138 -58.06 -20.82 -57.26
CA ARG A 138 -59.20 -20.07 -56.68
C ARG A 138 -59.69 -18.92 -57.56
N LYS A 139 -58.79 -18.24 -58.29
CA LYS A 139 -59.17 -17.15 -59.21
C LYS A 139 -59.89 -17.66 -60.47
N GLN A 140 -59.54 -18.84 -60.99
CA GLN A 140 -60.27 -19.46 -62.11
C GLN A 140 -61.69 -19.90 -61.70
N LYS A 141 -61.86 -20.49 -60.51
CA LYS A 141 -63.18 -20.96 -60.04
C LYS A 141 -64.18 -19.82 -59.76
N LYS A 142 -63.70 -18.59 -59.50
CA LYS A 142 -64.56 -17.40 -59.34
C LYS A 142 -65.02 -16.76 -60.66
N ARG A 143 -64.40 -17.09 -61.81
CA ARG A 143 -64.82 -16.56 -63.13
C ARG A 143 -65.78 -17.47 -63.88
N SER A 144 -65.90 -18.74 -63.51
CA SER A 144 -66.84 -19.70 -64.12
C SER A 144 -68.20 -19.78 -63.41
N GLY A 145 -68.51 -18.85 -62.49
CA GLY A 145 -69.75 -18.82 -61.69
C GLY A 145 -70.66 -17.64 -62.01
N LYS A 146 -70.55 -17.07 -63.21
CA LYS A 146 -71.54 -16.14 -63.78
C LYS A 146 -71.82 -16.56 -65.22
N HIS A 147 -72.65 -17.58 -65.36
CA HIS A 147 -73.59 -17.78 -66.45
C HIS A 147 -74.74 -18.63 -65.93
#